data_AF-A0A7W1VAD9-F1
#
_entry.id   AF-A0A7W1VAD9-F1
#
_cell.length_a   1.000
_cell.length_b   1.000
_cell.length_c   1.000
_cell.angle_alpha   90.00
_cell.angle_beta   90.00
_cell.angle_gamma   90.00
#
_symmetry.space_group_name_H-M   'P 1'
#
loop_
_entity.id
_entity.type
_entity.pdbx_description
1 polymer ?
#
loop_
_entity_poly.entity_id
_entity_poly.type
_entity_poly.pdbx_seq_one_letter_code
_entity_poly.pdbx_strand_id
1 'polypeptide(L)'
;MLTKTEKEEDLTEDELDLHLDKMKRLPRGSFKAKPNATKLKNCKIKISLYLDGDVLEYFKKRAEPPHAAPYQTQINNELRKTMETDLQEKASVENGLLNNEEFLRALKEKLETV
;
A
#
# COMPACT_ATOMS: atom_id res chain seq x y z
N MET A 1 -2.42 43.28 31.76
CA MET A 1 -3.36 43.53 30.65
C MET A 1 -3.90 42.19 30.20
N LEU A 2 -5.15 41.90 30.55
CA LEU A 2 -5.89 40.70 30.17
C LEU A 2 -6.75 41.03 28.95
N THR A 3 -6.68 40.22 27.91
CA THR A 3 -7.85 39.75 27.15
C THR A 3 -7.46 38.44 26.46
N LYS A 4 -7.85 37.33 27.09
CA LYS A 4 -8.19 36.11 26.37
C LYS A 4 -9.41 36.45 25.51
N THR A 5 -9.38 36.04 24.25
CA THR A 5 -10.60 35.88 23.45
C THR A 5 -10.48 34.52 22.78
N GLU A 6 -10.91 33.51 23.51
CA GLU A 6 -11.33 32.23 22.98
C GLU A 6 -12.51 32.54 22.05
N LYS A 7 -12.34 32.26 20.76
CA LYS A 7 -13.39 32.37 19.76
C LYS A 7 -14.13 31.03 19.79
N GLU A 8 -15.08 30.90 20.70
CA GLU A 8 -16.12 29.87 20.61
C GLU A 8 -16.93 30.19 19.35
N GLU A 9 -16.65 29.46 18.28
CA GLU A 9 -17.50 29.46 17.08
C GLU A 9 -18.72 28.61 17.41
N ASP A 10 -19.73 29.25 18.00
CA ASP A 10 -21.08 28.73 18.04
C ASP A 10 -21.57 28.58 16.60
N LEU A 11 -21.53 27.34 16.12
CA LEU A 11 -22.20 26.92 14.89
C LEU A 11 -23.70 27.20 15.08
N THR A 12 -24.23 28.17 14.35
CA THR A 12 -25.66 28.51 14.36
C THR A 12 -26.50 27.29 13.97
N GLU A 13 -27.67 27.10 14.58
CA GLU A 13 -28.58 25.97 14.31
C GLU A 13 -28.88 25.79 12.80
N ASP A 14 -28.80 26.87 12.01
CA ASP A 14 -28.97 26.88 10.55
C ASP A 14 -27.86 26.13 9.78
N GLU A 15 -26.66 25.92 10.32
CA GLU A 15 -25.60 25.12 9.68
C GLU A 15 -25.76 23.61 9.94
N LEU A 16 -26.62 23.22 10.89
CA LEU A 16 -26.99 21.83 11.16
C LEU A 16 -28.17 21.35 10.29
N ASP A 17 -28.82 22.25 9.55
CA ASP A 17 -29.85 21.93 8.55
C ASP A 17 -29.22 21.29 7.30
N LEU A 18 -28.74 20.05 7.49
CA LEU A 18 -28.54 19.08 6.43
C LEU A 18 -29.81 19.07 5.58
N HIS A 19 -29.72 19.53 4.32
CA HIS A 19 -30.82 19.50 3.36
C HIS A 19 -31.33 18.06 3.12
N LEU A 20 -32.18 17.55 4.00
CA LEU A 20 -32.80 16.23 3.92
C LEU A 20 -33.58 16.08 2.60
N ASP A 21 -34.19 17.16 2.13
CA ASP A 21 -34.92 17.22 0.85
C ASP A 21 -34.03 16.96 -0.39
N LYS A 22 -32.71 17.09 -0.26
CA LYS A 22 -31.74 16.80 -1.32
C LYS A 22 -31.14 15.40 -1.20
N MET A 23 -31.45 14.64 -0.14
CA MET A 23 -30.90 13.30 0.06
C MET A 23 -31.63 12.26 -0.80
N LYS A 24 -30.92 11.74 -1.82
CA LYS A 24 -31.42 10.64 -2.65
C LYS A 24 -31.22 9.30 -1.95
N ARG A 25 -32.29 8.50 -1.84
CA ARG A 25 -32.20 7.09 -1.43
C ARG A 25 -31.43 6.30 -2.48
N LEU A 26 -30.23 5.82 -2.11
CA LEU A 26 -29.46 4.93 -2.95
C LEU A 26 -30.09 3.52 -2.94
N PRO A 27 -30.09 2.80 -4.09
CA PRO A 27 -30.64 1.46 -4.15
C PRO A 27 -29.91 0.50 -3.20
N ARG A 28 -30.63 -0.50 -2.68
CA ARG A 28 -30.07 -1.51 -1.78
C ARG A 28 -28.91 -2.22 -2.47
N GLY A 29 -27.73 -2.11 -1.89
CA GLY A 29 -26.50 -2.73 -2.42
C GLY A 29 -25.57 -1.78 -3.17
N SER A 30 -25.87 -0.48 -3.28
CA SER A 30 -24.94 0.52 -3.85
C SER A 30 -23.57 0.57 -3.17
N PHE A 31 -23.49 0.15 -1.90
CA PHE A 31 -22.24 0.09 -1.13
C PHE A 31 -21.60 -1.31 -1.12
N LYS A 32 -22.12 -2.29 -1.87
CA LYS A 32 -21.49 -3.60 -1.96
C LYS A 32 -20.20 -3.49 -2.78
N ALA A 33 -19.09 -3.85 -2.16
CA ALA A 33 -17.81 -3.97 -2.87
C ALA A 33 -17.94 -4.99 -4.00
N LYS A 34 -17.40 -4.66 -5.19
CA LYS A 34 -17.30 -5.60 -6.30
C LYS A 34 -16.50 -6.84 -5.87
N PRO A 35 -16.82 -8.04 -6.36
CA PRO A 35 -15.98 -9.21 -6.09
C PRO A 35 -14.53 -8.92 -6.51
N ASN A 36 -13.56 -9.29 -5.66
CA ASN A 36 -12.13 -8.97 -5.74
C ASN A 36 -11.71 -7.51 -5.44
N ALA A 37 -12.62 -6.58 -5.13
CA ALA A 37 -12.24 -5.22 -4.75
C ALA A 37 -11.43 -5.17 -3.43
N THR A 38 -11.64 -6.13 -2.53
CA THR A 38 -11.02 -6.23 -1.20
C THR A 38 -9.70 -7.01 -1.16
N LYS A 39 -9.09 -7.34 -2.31
CA LYS A 39 -7.73 -7.94 -2.31
C LYS A 39 -6.74 -6.95 -1.68
N LEU A 40 -5.79 -7.43 -0.87
CA LEU A 40 -4.80 -6.59 -0.18
C LEU A 40 -4.07 -5.61 -1.10
N LYS A 41 -3.76 -6.03 -2.33
CA LYS A 41 -3.13 -5.19 -3.38
C LYS A 41 -3.96 -3.96 -3.80
N ASN A 42 -5.27 -3.98 -3.53
CA ASN A 42 -6.21 -2.91 -3.83
C ASN A 42 -6.56 -2.07 -2.59
N CYS A 43 -6.09 -2.47 -1.41
CA CYS A 43 -6.32 -1.77 -0.15
C CYS A 43 -5.21 -0.74 0.08
N LYS A 44 -5.57 0.52 0.30
CA LYS A 44 -4.63 1.55 0.75
C LYS A 44 -4.54 1.50 2.28
N ILE A 45 -3.36 1.20 2.80
CA ILE A 45 -3.08 1.17 4.24
C ILE A 45 -2.19 2.37 4.57
N LYS A 46 -2.59 3.17 5.55
CA LYS A 46 -1.75 4.26 6.09
C LYS A 46 -0.90 3.67 7.21
N ILE A 47 0.41 3.86 7.11
CA ILE A 47 1.37 3.49 8.15
C ILE A 47 2.11 4.73 8.63
N SER A 48 2.60 4.69 9.87
CA SER A 48 3.54 5.68 10.41
C SER A 48 4.86 4.96 10.66
N LEU A 49 5.94 5.47 10.09
CA LEU A 49 7.26 4.83 10.06
C LEU A 49 8.33 5.93 10.08
N TYR A 50 9.45 5.68 10.75
CA TYR A 50 10.63 6.55 10.69
C TYR A 50 11.53 6.14 9.53
N LEU A 51 11.79 7.07 8.61
CA LEU A 51 12.76 6.91 7.54
C LEU A 51 13.96 7.82 7.82
N ASP A 52 15.14 7.36 7.43
CA ASP A 52 16.35 8.17 7.51
C ASP A 52 16.21 9.44 6.64
N GLY A 53 16.83 10.52 7.11
CA GLY A 53 16.67 11.85 6.49
C GLY A 53 17.22 11.92 5.07
N ASP A 54 18.32 11.23 4.82
CA ASP A 54 18.98 11.13 3.51
C ASP A 54 18.12 10.37 2.48
N VAL A 55 17.50 9.27 2.90
CA VAL A 55 16.56 8.49 2.08
C VAL A 55 15.37 9.36 1.69
N LEU A 56 14.80 10.09 2.65
CA LEU A 56 13.68 11.00 2.37
C LEU A 56 14.09 12.13 1.42
N GLU A 57 15.27 12.72 1.62
CA GLU A 57 15.79 13.80 0.77
C GLU A 57 16.04 13.33 -0.67
N TYR A 58 16.58 12.11 -0.83
CA TYR A 58 16.77 11.49 -2.14
C TYR A 58 15.46 11.39 -2.94
N PHE A 59 14.40 10.85 -2.34
CA PHE A 59 13.11 10.71 -3.02
C PHE A 59 12.40 12.05 -3.24
N LYS A 60 12.62 13.05 -2.37
CA LYS A 60 12.12 14.41 -2.57
C LYS A 60 12.75 15.05 -3.80
N LYS A 61 14.09 15.02 -3.90
CA LYS A 61 14.84 15.53 -5.07
C LYS A 61 14.42 14.85 -6.36
N ARG A 62 14.24 13.53 -6.32
CA ARG A 62 13.75 12.74 -7.48
C ARG A 62 12.31 13.11 -7.89
N ALA A 63 11.53 13.72 -7.03
CA ALA A 63 10.15 14.15 -7.29
C ALA A 63 10.01 15.64 -7.69
N GLU A 64 11.10 16.42 -7.68
CA GLU A 64 11.09 17.84 -8.07
C GLU A 64 10.70 18.11 -9.54
N PRO A 65 11.05 17.27 -10.53
CA PRO A 65 10.71 17.54 -11.93
C PRO A 65 9.18 17.55 -12.18
N PRO A 66 8.68 18.42 -13.09
CA PRO A 66 7.24 18.65 -13.31
C PRO A 66 6.42 17.47 -13.87
N HIS A 67 7.05 16.31 -14.11
CA HIS A 67 6.39 15.07 -14.52
C HIS A 67 6.83 13.85 -13.70
N ALA A 68 7.53 14.07 -12.58
CA ALA A 68 7.94 13.00 -11.70
C ALA A 68 6.77 12.51 -10.84
N ALA A 69 6.76 11.21 -10.53
CA ALA A 69 5.82 10.67 -9.56
C ALA A 69 6.08 11.28 -8.17
N PRO A 70 5.07 11.47 -7.32
CA PRO A 70 5.28 11.92 -5.93
C PRO A 70 6.22 10.97 -5.17
N TYR A 71 7.03 11.50 -4.25
CA TYR A 71 8.03 10.71 -3.49
C TYR A 71 7.42 9.48 -2.81
N GLN A 72 6.18 9.57 -2.28
CA GLN A 72 5.48 8.43 -1.69
C GLN A 72 5.21 7.32 -2.71
N THR A 73 4.76 7.68 -3.92
CA THR A 73 4.53 6.71 -5.00
C THR A 73 5.83 6.06 -5.43
N GLN A 74 6.93 6.82 -5.48
CA GLN A 74 8.25 6.28 -5.78
C GLN A 74 8.69 5.26 -4.73
N ILE A 75 8.61 5.60 -3.44
CA ILE A 75 8.94 4.69 -2.33
C ILE A 75 8.11 3.40 -2.42
N ASN A 76 6.80 3.52 -2.60
CA ASN A 76 5.92 2.35 -2.73
C ASN A 76 6.29 1.46 -3.93
N ASN A 77 6.71 2.05 -5.04
CA ASN A 77 7.13 1.31 -6.22
C ASN A 77 8.46 0.58 -5.98
N GLU A 78 9.45 1.22 -5.34
CA GLU A 78 10.71 0.54 -5.03
C GLU A 78 10.49 -0.61 -4.04
N LEU A 79 9.67 -0.42 -2.99
CA LEU A 79 9.33 -1.51 -2.06
C LEU A 79 8.66 -2.70 -2.77
N ARG A 80 7.79 -2.45 -3.74
CA ARG A 80 7.17 -3.52 -4.55
C ARG A 80 8.19 -4.26 -5.39
N LYS A 81 9.13 -3.55 -6.02
CA LYS A 81 10.18 -4.19 -6.81
C LYS A 81 11.02 -5.12 -5.95
N THR A 82 11.42 -4.70 -4.75
CA THR A 82 12.18 -5.58 -3.83
C THR A 82 11.41 -6.86 -3.52
N MET A 83 10.10 -6.75 -3.25
CA MET A 83 9.26 -7.93 -3.03
C MET A 83 9.17 -8.85 -4.28
N GLU A 84 9.11 -8.27 -5.48
CA GLU A 84 9.07 -9.02 -6.74
C GLU A 84 10.41 -9.69 -7.07
N THR A 85 11.53 -9.01 -6.83
CA THR A 85 12.88 -9.55 -7.02
C THR A 85 13.12 -10.76 -6.12
N ASP A 86 12.78 -10.66 -4.83
CA ASP A 86 12.91 -11.79 -3.89
C ASP A 86 12.12 -13.02 -4.33
N LEU A 87 10.95 -12.80 -4.94
CA LEU A 87 10.12 -13.88 -5.49
C LEU A 87 10.74 -14.48 -6.76
N GLN A 88 11.30 -13.65 -7.64
CA GLN A 88 11.96 -14.11 -8.85
C GLN A 88 13.24 -14.90 -8.55
N GLU A 89 14.05 -14.44 -7.61
CA GLU A 89 15.27 -15.16 -7.21
C GLU A 89 14.94 -16.55 -6.65
N LYS A 90 13.91 -16.64 -5.79
CA LYS A 90 13.45 -17.94 -5.27
C LYS A 90 12.94 -18.85 -6.39
N ALA A 91 12.13 -18.33 -7.30
CA ALA A 91 11.65 -19.09 -8.45
C ALA A 91 12.80 -19.55 -9.37
N SER A 92 13.83 -18.71 -9.56
CA SER A 92 15.03 -19.07 -10.33
C SER A 92 15.84 -20.17 -9.65
N VAL A 93 16.00 -20.11 -8.32
CA VAL A 93 16.68 -21.16 -7.54
C VAL A 93 15.88 -22.47 -7.55
N GLU A 94 14.56 -22.40 -7.36
CA GLU A 94 13.66 -23.56 -7.43
C GLU A 94 13.74 -24.24 -8.80
N ASN A 95 13.64 -23.46 -9.89
CA ASN A 95 13.77 -24.00 -11.24
C ASN A 95 15.17 -24.56 -11.51
N GLY A 96 16.22 -23.95 -10.97
CA GLY A 96 17.59 -24.47 -11.07
C GLY A 96 17.78 -25.81 -10.35
N LEU A 97 17.16 -25.97 -9.18
CA LEU A 97 17.18 -27.22 -8.42
C LEU A 97 16.34 -28.32 -9.07
N LEU A 98 15.14 -27.96 -9.56
CA LEU A 98 14.22 -28.91 -10.20
C LEU A 98 14.71 -29.39 -11.57
N ASN A 99 15.53 -28.60 -12.27
CA ASN A 99 16.11 -29.00 -13.55
C ASN A 99 17.48 -29.67 -13.42
N ASN A 100 18.03 -29.78 -12.20
CA ASN A 100 19.30 -30.44 -11.97
C ASN A 100 19.08 -31.95 -11.71
N GLU A 101 19.33 -32.76 -12.74
CA GLU A 101 19.14 -34.22 -12.70
C GLU A 101 20.02 -34.92 -11.65
N GLU A 102 21.25 -34.45 -11.43
CA GLU A 102 22.15 -35.01 -10.40
C GLU A 102 21.59 -34.77 -8.99
N PHE A 103 21.07 -33.57 -8.76
CA PHE A 103 20.43 -33.22 -7.51
C PHE A 103 19.16 -34.06 -7.26
N LEU A 104 18.30 -34.22 -8.27
CA LEU A 104 17.10 -35.05 -8.16
C LEU A 104 17.43 -36.52 -7.89
N ARG A 105 18.50 -37.04 -8.51
CA ARG A 105 18.97 -38.41 -8.29
C ARG A 105 19.46 -38.61 -6.86
N ALA A 106 20.27 -37.69 -6.35
CA ALA A 106 20.74 -37.72 -4.97
C ALA A 106 19.60 -37.56 -3.95
N LEU A 107 18.60 -36.72 -4.27
CA LEU A 107 17.42 -36.53 -3.43
C LEU A 107 16.54 -37.78 -3.38
N LYS A 108 16.37 -38.47 -4.51
CA LYS A 108 15.67 -39.77 -4.58
C LYS A 108 16.37 -40.82 -3.72
N GLU A 109 17.68 -40.96 -3.87
CA GLU A 109 18.48 -41.93 -3.09
C GLU A 109 18.37 -41.66 -1.58
N LYS A 110 18.40 -40.39 -1.17
CA LYS A 110 18.24 -40.01 0.24
C LYS A 110 16.84 -40.30 0.79
N LEU A 111 15.79 -40.14 -0.02
CA LEU A 111 14.40 -40.44 0.37
C LEU A 111 14.13 -41.94 0.45
N GLU A 112 14.81 -42.77 -0.33
CA GLU A 112 14.71 -44.24 -0.25
C GLU A 112 15.46 -44.80 0.98
N THR A 113 16.42 -44.06 1.54
CA THR A 113 17.16 -44.43 2.76
C THR A 113 16.51 -44.00 4.08
N VAL A 114 15.41 -43.23 4.04
CA VAL A 114 14.64 -42.76 5.22
C VAL A 114 13.37 -43.57 5.37
#